data_AF-A0A953ZFH8-F1
#
_entry.id   AF-A0A953ZFH8-F1
#
_cell.length_a   1.000
_cell.length_b   1.000
_cell.length_c   1.000
_cell.angle_alpha   90.00
_cell.angle_beta   90.00
_cell.angle_gamma   90.00
#
_symmetry.space_group_name_H-M   'P 1'
#
loop_
_entity.id
_entity.type
_entity.pdbx_description
1 polymer ?
#
loop_
_entity_poly.entity_id
_entity_poly.type
_entity_poly.pdbx_seq_one_letter_code
_entity_poly.pdbx_strand_id
1 'polypeptide(L)'
;EGFGGKVITGYEHILRLGLRFPKSSLMGAFALLVLTIVVYGSLGHGVELFPEVEPKLAYVNITAPEGTSLTKTDALARVVESRIPEYDDIKGIETTVGGTGAGNPMEGGADATHVARVTLSFKDQEFRTGSPGKFLDDLRPLVKDLPGAEFEIKRQSMGPPTGPPINVEVRVDNVAQLPEAMRKVRKIVEDIPGIIDLRDDLKT
;
A
#
# COMPACT_ATOMS: atom_id res chain seq x y z
N GLU A 1 -35.83 -10.76 -43.16
CA GLU A 1 -36.66 -10.81 -41.94
C GLU A 1 -36.45 -12.12 -41.17
N GLY A 2 -35.31 -12.33 -40.49
CA GLY A 2 -34.97 -13.66 -39.93
C GLY A 2 -34.48 -13.71 -38.48
N PHE A 3 -34.06 -12.57 -37.91
CA PHE A 3 -33.47 -12.53 -36.56
C PHE A 3 -34.53 -12.38 -35.47
N GLY A 4 -35.52 -11.49 -35.66
CA GLY A 4 -36.59 -11.26 -34.69
C GLY A 4 -37.47 -12.49 -34.44
N GLY A 5 -37.82 -13.24 -35.49
CA GLY A 5 -38.66 -14.44 -35.37
C GLY A 5 -38.03 -15.52 -34.48
N LYS A 6 -36.74 -15.82 -34.66
CA LYS A 6 -36.03 -16.84 -33.87
C LYS A 6 -35.92 -16.47 -32.38
N VAL A 7 -35.71 -15.18 -32.09
CA VAL A 7 -35.66 -14.67 -30.71
C VAL A 7 -37.03 -14.76 -30.04
N ILE A 8 -38.10 -14.38 -30.76
CA ILE A 8 -39.48 -14.43 -30.25
C ILE A 8 -39.92 -15.89 -30.01
N THR A 9 -39.63 -16.80 -30.94
CA THR A 9 -39.97 -18.23 -30.78
C THR A 9 -39.18 -18.87 -29.63
N GLY A 10 -37.91 -18.48 -29.43
CA GLY A 10 -37.10 -18.92 -28.29
C GLY A 10 -37.66 -18.43 -26.95
N TYR A 11 -38.05 -17.16 -26.89
CA TYR A 11 -38.69 -16.57 -25.71
C TYR A 11 -40.03 -17.24 -25.38
N GLU A 12 -40.89 -17.45 -26.37
CA GLU A 12 -42.18 -18.14 -26.21
C GLU A 12 -42.01 -19.56 -25.67
N HIS A 13 -40.96 -20.27 -26.10
CA HIS A 13 -40.66 -21.62 -25.64
C HIS A 13 -40.24 -21.65 -24.17
N ILE A 14 -39.34 -20.74 -23.76
CA ILE A 14 -38.90 -20.61 -22.36
C ILE A 14 -40.08 -20.21 -21.46
N LEU A 15 -40.94 -19.29 -21.92
CA LEU A 15 -42.12 -18.87 -21.17
C LEU A 15 -43.11 -20.01 -20.97
N ARG A 16 -43.43 -20.76 -22.04
CA ARG A 16 -44.31 -21.92 -21.94
C ARG A 16 -43.73 -23.00 -21.04
N LEU A 17 -42.41 -23.22 -21.06
CA LEU A 17 -41.76 -24.18 -20.19
C LEU A 17 -41.86 -23.76 -18.71
N GLY A 18 -41.63 -22.47 -18.43
CA GLY A 18 -41.73 -21.89 -17.09
C GLY A 18 -43.15 -21.90 -16.52
N LEU A 19 -44.17 -21.66 -17.36
CA LEU A 19 -45.59 -21.67 -16.98
C LEU A 19 -46.16 -23.10 -16.87
N ARG A 20 -45.66 -24.06 -17.65
CA ARG A 20 -46.16 -25.45 -17.67
C ARG A 20 -45.72 -26.24 -16.43
N PHE A 21 -44.58 -25.91 -15.83
CA PHE A 21 -44.07 -26.59 -14.63
C PHE A 21 -43.58 -25.58 -13.56
N PRO A 22 -44.50 -24.92 -12.84
CA PRO A 22 -44.15 -23.85 -11.88
C PRO A 22 -43.23 -24.33 -10.76
N LYS A 23 -43.36 -25.60 -10.33
CA LYS A 23 -42.48 -26.20 -9.30
C LYS A 23 -41.03 -26.37 -9.79
N SER A 24 -40.83 -26.76 -11.04
CA SER A 24 -39.49 -26.92 -11.62
C SER A 24 -38.82 -25.57 -11.85
N SER A 25 -39.58 -24.55 -12.24
CA SER A 25 -39.07 -23.18 -12.37
C SER A 25 -38.63 -22.62 -11.01
N LEU A 26 -39.44 -22.80 -9.97
CA LEU A 26 -39.10 -22.40 -8.60
C LEU A 26 -37.85 -23.12 -8.08
N MET A 27 -37.75 -24.43 -8.33
CA MET A 27 -36.60 -25.22 -7.93
C MET A 27 -35.32 -24.84 -8.70
N GLY A 28 -35.45 -24.48 -9.98
CA GLY A 28 -34.35 -23.93 -10.77
C GLY A 28 -33.84 -22.60 -10.24
N ALA A 29 -34.75 -21.68 -9.89
CA ALA A 29 -34.39 -20.41 -9.28
C ALA A 29 -33.71 -20.59 -7.90
N PHE A 30 -34.23 -21.51 -7.08
CA PHE A 30 -33.63 -21.84 -5.80
C PHE A 30 -32.25 -22.50 -5.95
N ALA A 31 -32.08 -23.42 -6.89
CA ALA A 31 -30.80 -24.04 -7.20
C ALA A 31 -29.78 -23.00 -7.70
N LEU A 32 -30.21 -22.04 -8.52
CA LEU A 32 -29.38 -20.94 -8.98
C LEU A 32 -28.92 -20.05 -7.83
N LEU A 33 -29.82 -19.74 -6.89
CA LEU A 33 -29.48 -19.00 -5.67
C LEU A 33 -28.41 -19.75 -4.85
N VAL A 34 -28.62 -21.03 -4.57
CA VAL A 34 -27.63 -21.83 -3.82
C VAL A 34 -26.30 -21.89 -4.56
N LEU A 35 -26.33 -22.07 -5.88
CA LEU A 35 -25.13 -22.08 -6.72
C LEU A 35 -24.38 -20.75 -6.62
N THR A 36 -25.07 -19.60 -6.67
CA THR A 36 -24.41 -18.30 -6.52
C THR A 36 -23.71 -18.14 -5.17
N ILE A 37 -24.31 -18.64 -4.08
CA ILE A 37 -23.72 -18.59 -2.75
C ILE A 37 -22.47 -19.49 -2.67
N VAL A 38 -22.54 -20.71 -3.21
CA VAL A 38 -21.41 -21.66 -3.21
C VAL A 38 -20.25 -21.18 -4.09
N VAL A 39 -20.55 -20.63 -5.27
CA VAL A 39 -19.56 -20.04 -6.17
C VAL A 39 -18.91 -18.83 -5.49
N TYR A 40 -19.71 -17.92 -4.92
CA TYR A 40 -19.18 -16.77 -4.19
C TYR A 40 -18.35 -17.18 -2.96
N GLY A 41 -18.77 -18.19 -2.21
CA GLY A 41 -18.03 -18.69 -1.04
C GLY A 41 -16.73 -19.41 -1.39
N SER A 42 -16.67 -20.10 -2.53
CA SER A 42 -15.45 -20.82 -2.98
C SER A 42 -14.49 -19.94 -3.77
N LEU A 43 -14.97 -18.94 -4.51
CA LEU A 43 -14.16 -17.97 -5.26
C LEU A 43 -13.96 -16.64 -4.50
N GLY A 44 -14.54 -16.49 -3.31
CA GLY A 44 -14.51 -15.24 -2.56
C GLY A 44 -13.11 -14.90 -2.09
N HIS A 45 -12.41 -14.05 -2.84
CA HIS A 45 -11.10 -13.47 -2.52
C HIS A 45 -11.13 -12.47 -1.34
N GLY A 46 -12.09 -12.59 -0.42
CA GLY A 46 -12.31 -11.63 0.67
C GLY A 46 -13.03 -10.35 0.22
N VAL A 47 -13.12 -9.39 1.13
CA VAL A 47 -13.62 -8.04 0.84
C VAL A 47 -12.44 -7.12 0.58
N GLU A 48 -12.23 -6.71 -0.67
CA GLU A 48 -11.24 -5.69 -1.02
C GLU A 48 -11.87 -4.31 -0.78
N LEU A 49 -11.73 -3.80 0.45
CA LEU A 49 -12.34 -2.52 0.85
C LEU A 49 -11.64 -1.32 0.22
N PHE A 50 -10.40 -1.51 -0.22
CA PHE A 50 -9.60 -0.48 -0.87
C PHE A 50 -8.80 -1.13 -2.00
N PRO A 51 -9.13 -0.85 -3.28
CA PRO A 51 -8.28 -1.30 -4.38
C PRO A 51 -6.90 -0.63 -4.25
N GLU A 52 -5.84 -1.38 -4.54
CA GLU A 52 -4.50 -0.79 -4.63
C GLU A 52 -4.45 0.18 -5.80
N VAL A 53 -4.54 1.47 -5.50
CA VAL A 53 -4.38 2.53 -6.49
C VAL A 53 -2.91 2.84 -6.68
N GLU A 54 -2.49 2.98 -7.94
CA GLU A 54 -1.12 3.40 -8.22
C GLU A 54 -0.88 4.82 -7.69
N PRO A 55 0.20 5.02 -6.91
CA PRO A 55 0.48 6.33 -6.34
C PRO A 55 0.85 7.35 -7.42
N LYS A 56 0.42 8.61 -7.26
CA LYS A 56 0.91 9.73 -8.08
C LYS A 56 2.22 10.31 -7.56
N LEU A 57 2.42 10.25 -6.24
CA LEU A 57 3.64 10.65 -5.55
C LEU A 57 4.21 9.46 -4.76
N ALA A 58 5.53 9.38 -4.69
CA ALA A 58 6.22 8.54 -3.71
C ALA A 58 7.25 9.37 -2.97
N TYR A 59 7.56 8.94 -1.75
CA TYR A 59 8.48 9.62 -0.85
C TYR A 59 9.57 8.65 -0.44
N VAL A 60 10.82 9.06 -0.56
CA VAL A 60 11.97 8.38 0.04
C VAL A 60 12.40 9.26 1.22
N ASN A 61 12.05 8.83 2.43
CA ASN A 61 12.51 9.48 3.65
C ASN A 61 13.91 8.96 3.98
N ILE A 62 14.80 9.87 4.32
CA ILE A 62 16.18 9.62 4.69
C ILE A 62 16.36 10.13 6.12
N THR A 63 16.75 9.25 7.03
CA THR A 63 17.04 9.58 8.43
C THR A 63 18.49 9.24 8.74
N ALA A 64 19.34 10.26 8.83
CA ALA A 64 20.72 10.12 9.26
C ALA A 64 20.82 10.11 10.80
N PRO A 65 21.96 9.66 11.37
CA PRO A 65 22.17 9.74 12.82
C PRO A 65 21.99 11.15 13.38
N GLU A 66 21.49 11.25 14.61
CA GLU A 66 21.31 12.53 15.30
C GLU A 66 22.63 13.33 15.37
N GLY A 67 22.54 14.65 15.22
CA GLY A 67 23.70 15.54 15.17
C GLY A 67 24.40 15.61 13.80
N THR A 68 23.90 14.92 12.77
CA THR A 68 24.38 15.08 11.39
C THR A 68 24.11 16.50 10.88
N SER A 69 25.13 17.12 10.27
CA SER A 69 25.00 18.45 9.69
C SER A 69 24.17 18.43 8.41
N LEU A 70 23.47 19.53 8.14
CA LEU A 70 22.62 19.68 6.95
C LEU A 70 23.36 19.35 5.65
N THR A 71 24.62 19.76 5.54
CA THR A 71 25.47 19.49 4.36
C THR A 71 25.73 18.02 4.13
N LYS A 72 25.87 17.22 5.20
CA LYS A 72 26.05 15.76 5.09
C LYS A 72 24.74 15.09 4.67
N THR A 73 23.61 15.54 5.22
CA THR A 73 22.29 15.06 4.82
C THR A 73 21.98 15.40 3.36
N ASP A 74 22.34 16.60 2.89
CA ASP A 74 22.23 17.00 1.47
C ASP A 74 23.08 16.10 0.57
N ALA A 75 24.31 15.80 0.98
CA ALA A 75 25.17 14.89 0.23
C ALA A 75 24.57 13.48 0.11
N LEU A 76 23.98 12.95 1.20
CA LEU A 76 23.27 11.67 1.18
C LEU A 76 22.06 11.71 0.25
N ALA A 77 21.27 12.78 0.30
CA ALA A 77 20.10 12.94 -0.56
C ALA A 77 20.48 12.98 -2.05
N ARG A 78 21.54 13.70 -2.42
CA ARG A 78 22.07 13.71 -3.81
C ARG A 78 22.55 12.33 -4.27
N VAL A 79 23.15 11.55 -3.37
CA VAL A 79 23.54 10.17 -3.69
C VAL A 79 22.29 9.34 -3.99
N VAL A 80 21.22 9.49 -3.21
CA VAL A 80 19.93 8.83 -3.50
C VAL A 80 19.39 9.28 -4.85
N GLU A 81 19.33 10.59 -5.13
CA GLU A 81 18.88 11.11 -6.42
C GLU A 81 19.66 10.51 -7.59
N SER A 82 20.99 10.44 -7.49
CA SER A 82 21.83 9.86 -8.55
C SER A 82 21.68 8.35 -8.73
N ARG A 83 21.20 7.63 -7.71
CA ARG A 83 20.91 6.18 -7.79
C ARG A 83 19.54 5.89 -8.37
N ILE A 84 18.65 6.86 -8.42
CA ILE A 84 17.32 6.69 -9.02
C ILE A 84 17.53 6.58 -10.55
N PRO A 85 17.26 5.41 -11.15
CA PRO A 85 17.46 5.24 -12.58
C PRO A 85 16.51 6.17 -13.34
N GLU A 86 16.96 6.63 -14.51
CA GLU A 86 16.13 7.42 -15.40
C GLU A 86 14.92 6.57 -15.82
N TYR A 87 13.74 6.99 -15.36
CA TYR A 87 12.49 6.27 -15.56
C TYR A 87 11.52 7.19 -16.28
N ASP A 88 11.12 6.82 -17.49
CA ASP A 88 10.32 7.68 -18.36
C ASP A 88 8.99 8.09 -17.72
N ASP A 89 8.41 7.28 -16.83
CA ASP A 89 7.15 7.65 -16.17
C ASP A 89 7.33 8.66 -15.01
N ILE A 90 8.56 9.11 -14.69
CA ILE A 90 8.81 10.17 -13.72
C ILE A 90 8.61 11.54 -14.38
N LYS A 91 7.72 12.34 -13.80
CA LYS A 91 7.48 13.74 -14.17
C LYS A 91 8.50 14.69 -13.55
N GLY A 92 8.96 14.38 -12.34
CA GLY A 92 9.95 15.20 -11.64
C GLY A 92 10.37 14.60 -10.30
N ILE A 93 11.54 15.02 -9.84
CA ILE A 93 12.13 14.65 -8.55
C ILE A 93 12.38 15.95 -7.78
N GLU A 94 11.92 16.00 -6.54
CA GLU A 94 12.14 17.13 -5.64
C GLU A 94 12.75 16.65 -4.34
N THR A 95 13.82 17.30 -3.89
CA THR A 95 14.49 16.95 -2.63
C THR A 95 14.37 18.07 -1.62
N THR A 96 13.92 17.72 -0.43
CA THR A 96 13.85 18.62 0.72
C THR A 96 14.81 18.11 1.78
N VAL A 97 15.80 18.93 2.14
CA VAL A 97 16.80 18.60 3.16
C VAL A 97 16.50 19.41 4.43
N GLY A 98 16.42 18.73 5.56
CA GLY A 98 16.03 19.31 6.84
C GLY A 98 14.52 19.48 7.01
N GLY A 99 14.12 19.97 8.18
CA GLY A 99 12.72 20.26 8.52
C GLY A 99 11.91 19.03 8.94
N THR A 100 10.60 19.01 8.69
CA THR A 100 9.72 17.84 8.87
C THR A 100 9.92 16.74 7.81
N GLY A 101 11.03 16.76 7.07
CA GLY A 101 11.28 15.98 5.85
C GLY A 101 11.13 14.46 5.97
N ALA A 102 11.19 13.85 7.15
CA ALA A 102 10.93 12.41 7.29
C ALA A 102 9.54 12.08 7.88
N GLY A 103 8.80 13.07 8.42
CA GLY A 103 7.57 12.86 9.17
C GLY A 103 6.29 13.19 8.42
N ASN A 104 5.18 12.62 8.88
CA ASN A 104 3.84 13.02 8.46
C ASN A 104 3.62 14.49 8.89
N PRO A 105 3.09 15.40 8.04
CA PRO A 105 2.81 16.78 8.46
C PRO A 105 1.88 16.87 9.69
N MET A 106 1.09 15.82 9.91
CA MET A 106 0.19 15.65 11.05
C MET A 106 0.90 15.22 12.35
N GLU A 107 2.12 14.66 12.27
CA GLU A 107 2.87 14.15 13.44
C GLU A 107 3.63 15.25 14.20
N GLY A 108 3.64 16.49 13.73
CA GLY A 108 4.24 17.61 14.47
C GLY A 108 5.70 17.36 14.85
N GLY A 109 6.55 17.07 13.86
CA GLY A 109 8.00 16.93 14.06
C GLY A 109 8.70 18.28 14.19
N ALA A 110 9.67 18.39 15.10
CA ALA A 110 10.59 19.53 15.14
C ALA A 110 11.53 19.49 13.93
N ASP A 111 11.94 20.67 13.44
CA ASP A 111 12.90 20.78 12.34
C ASP A 111 14.22 20.08 12.72
N ALA A 112 14.53 19.00 12.02
CA ALA A 112 15.73 18.22 12.23
C ALA A 112 16.69 18.39 11.05
N THR A 113 17.99 18.59 11.31
CA THR A 113 19.01 18.71 10.25
C THR A 113 19.45 17.35 9.69
N HIS A 114 19.13 16.27 10.40
CA HIS A 114 19.52 14.90 10.07
C HIS A 114 18.47 14.16 9.22
N VAL A 115 17.39 14.84 8.79
CA VAL A 115 16.34 14.24 7.96
C VAL A 115 16.30 14.87 6.57
N ALA A 116 15.93 14.07 5.56
CA ALA A 116 15.64 14.55 4.21
C ALA A 116 14.51 13.74 3.56
N ARG A 117 13.83 14.34 2.57
CA ARG A 117 12.80 13.72 1.74
C ARG A 117 13.18 13.85 0.28
N VAL A 118 13.13 12.76 -0.47
CA VAL A 118 13.10 12.79 -1.93
C VAL A 118 11.68 12.45 -2.38
N THR A 119 11.01 13.40 -3.02
CA THR A 119 9.65 13.26 -3.55
C THR A 119 9.73 12.94 -5.04
N LEU A 120 9.20 11.77 -5.40
CA LEU A 120 9.08 11.30 -6.77
C LEU A 120 7.66 11.59 -7.27
N SER A 121 7.55 12.38 -8.33
CA SER A 121 6.29 12.66 -9.00
C SER A 121 6.18 11.85 -10.28
N PHE A 122 5.14 11.03 -10.42
CA PHE A 122 4.89 10.25 -11.63
C PHE A 122 3.99 11.02 -12.61
N LYS A 123 4.09 10.70 -13.91
CA LYS A 123 3.18 11.19 -14.98
C LYS A 123 1.73 10.76 -14.66
N ASP A 124 0.70 11.29 -15.34
CA ASP A 124 -0.66 10.76 -15.18
C ASP A 124 -0.80 9.38 -15.83
N GLN A 125 -1.70 8.52 -15.33
CA GLN A 125 -1.83 7.11 -15.73
C GLN A 125 -1.97 6.92 -17.25
N GLU A 126 -2.61 7.86 -17.94
CA GLU A 126 -2.82 7.86 -19.39
C GLU A 126 -1.50 7.97 -20.20
N PHE A 127 -0.45 8.50 -19.58
CA PHE A 127 0.87 8.72 -20.18
C PHE A 127 1.95 7.79 -19.62
N ARG A 128 1.57 6.84 -18.76
CA ARG A 128 2.52 5.87 -18.17
C ARG A 128 2.56 4.60 -19.00
N THR A 129 3.76 4.04 -19.14
CA THR A 129 3.96 2.72 -19.76
C THR A 129 4.13 1.62 -18.72
N GLY A 130 4.70 1.94 -17.55
CA GLY A 130 4.90 1.00 -16.44
C GLY A 130 4.12 1.37 -15.17
N SER A 131 4.25 0.49 -14.17
CA SER A 131 3.57 0.64 -12.89
C SER A 131 4.50 1.28 -11.86
N PRO A 132 4.15 2.44 -11.27
CA PRO A 132 4.93 3.06 -10.20
C PRO A 132 5.14 2.13 -9.00
N GLY A 133 4.20 1.23 -8.71
CA GLY A 133 4.33 0.26 -7.62
C GLY A 133 5.54 -0.66 -7.82
N LYS A 134 5.67 -1.24 -9.02
CA LYS A 134 6.80 -2.10 -9.38
C LYS A 134 8.13 -1.34 -9.37
N PHE A 135 8.13 -0.13 -9.93
CA PHE A 135 9.31 0.72 -9.92
C PHE A 135 9.83 1.00 -8.50
N LEU A 136 8.93 1.25 -7.54
CA LEU A 136 9.31 1.47 -6.14
C LEU A 136 9.84 0.20 -5.47
N ASP A 137 9.30 -0.95 -5.83
CA ASP A 137 9.77 -2.25 -5.31
C ASP A 137 11.18 -2.57 -5.84
N ASP A 138 11.46 -2.24 -7.11
CA ASP A 138 12.79 -2.35 -7.73
C ASP A 138 13.79 -1.30 -7.19
N LEU A 139 13.32 -0.12 -6.79
CA LEU A 139 14.16 0.93 -6.20
C LEU A 139 14.60 0.60 -4.77
N ARG A 140 13.77 -0.13 -4.01
CA ARG A 140 14.01 -0.48 -2.60
C ARG A 140 15.39 -1.12 -2.34
N PRO A 141 15.85 -2.14 -3.08
CA PRO A 141 17.18 -2.72 -2.87
C PRO A 141 18.32 -1.73 -3.20
N LEU A 142 18.13 -0.85 -4.18
CA LEU A 142 19.16 0.12 -4.61
C LEU A 142 19.43 1.19 -3.55
N VAL A 143 18.38 1.55 -2.80
CA VAL A 143 18.45 2.57 -1.73
C VAL A 143 18.82 1.96 -0.38
N LYS A 144 18.33 0.74 -0.05
CA LYS A 144 18.66 0.06 1.22
C LYS A 144 20.16 -0.29 1.37
N ASP A 145 20.90 -0.41 0.26
CA ASP A 145 22.33 -0.71 0.26
C ASP A 145 23.23 0.49 0.65
N LEU A 146 22.66 1.69 0.83
CA LEU A 146 23.43 2.87 1.23
C LEU A 146 23.78 2.85 2.73
N PRO A 147 25.08 2.81 3.11
CA PRO A 147 25.47 2.90 4.50
C PRO A 147 25.34 4.34 5.02
N GLY A 148 24.99 4.50 6.29
CA GLY A 148 25.06 5.79 7.00
C GLY A 148 23.75 6.56 7.16
N ALA A 149 22.62 6.00 6.71
CA ALA A 149 21.28 6.50 7.02
C ALA A 149 20.24 5.38 6.94
N GLU A 150 19.10 5.58 7.60
CA GLU A 150 17.91 4.77 7.43
C GLU A 150 17.07 5.32 6.28
N PHE A 151 16.58 4.43 5.42
CA PHE A 151 15.80 4.78 4.25
C PHE A 151 14.43 4.13 4.29
N GLU A 152 13.39 4.92 4.12
CA GLU A 152 12.01 4.47 4.12
C GLU A 152 11.31 4.95 2.83
N ILE A 153 10.80 4.02 2.04
CA ILE A 153 10.04 4.33 0.83
C ILE A 153 8.55 4.25 1.15
N LYS A 154 7.85 5.40 1.05
CA LYS A 154 6.41 5.52 1.25
C LYS A 154 5.71 5.85 -0.06
N ARG A 155 4.61 5.15 -0.33
CA ARG A 155 3.66 5.50 -1.41
C ARG A 155 2.72 6.60 -0.91
N GLN A 156 2.30 7.51 -1.77
CA GLN A 156 1.25 8.46 -1.42
C GLN A 156 -0.02 7.69 -1.05
N SER A 157 -0.50 7.87 0.17
CA SER A 157 -1.75 7.30 0.62
C SER A 157 -2.91 8.15 0.07
N MET A 158 -3.72 7.56 -0.81
CA MET A 158 -4.98 8.12 -1.28
C MET A 158 -6.11 7.56 -0.41
N GLY A 159 -6.34 8.15 0.74
CA GLY A 159 -7.38 7.72 1.68
C GLY A 159 -7.26 8.43 3.02
N PRO A 160 -8.23 8.24 3.95
CA PRO A 160 -8.03 8.63 5.33
C PRO A 160 -6.73 8.00 5.84
N PRO A 161 -5.85 8.72 6.55
CA PRO A 161 -4.63 8.15 7.08
C PRO A 161 -5.00 6.99 8.03
N THR A 162 -4.85 5.76 7.55
CA THR A 162 -5.18 4.56 8.34
C THR A 162 -4.07 4.18 9.33
N GLY A 163 -2.96 4.93 9.34
CA GLY A 163 -1.76 4.57 10.09
C GLY A 163 -1.06 3.35 9.49
N PRO A 164 -0.02 2.82 10.16
CA PRO A 164 0.53 1.51 9.83
C PRO A 164 -0.58 0.44 9.85
N PRO A 165 -0.56 -0.56 8.95
CA PRO A 165 -1.60 -1.58 8.89
C PRO A 165 -1.70 -2.40 10.18
N ILE A 166 -0.64 -2.44 10.98
CA ILE A 166 -0.60 -3.11 12.28
C ILE A 166 0.07 -2.15 13.28
N ASN A 167 -0.65 -1.79 14.34
CA ASN A 167 -0.13 -1.05 15.49
C ASN A 167 -0.22 -1.92 16.74
N VAL A 168 0.88 -2.01 17.50
CA VAL A 168 0.94 -2.74 18.76
C VAL A 168 1.16 -1.75 19.91
N GLU A 169 0.15 -1.60 20.77
CA GLU A 169 0.27 -0.80 21.99
C GLU A 169 0.72 -1.67 23.17
N VAL A 170 1.84 -1.31 23.80
CA VAL A 170 2.34 -1.98 25.00
C VAL A 170 2.06 -1.10 26.22
N ARG A 171 1.30 -1.63 27.18
CA ARG A 171 1.05 -1.01 28.48
C ARG A 171 1.70 -1.82 29.58
N VAL A 172 2.39 -1.13 30.48
CA VAL A 172 3.02 -1.72 31.66
C VAL A 172 2.60 -0.95 32.91
N ASP A 173 2.45 -1.66 34.03
CA ASP A 173 2.13 -1.05 35.32
C ASP A 173 3.33 -0.27 35.89
N ASN A 174 4.55 -0.65 35.52
CA ASN A 174 5.78 0.00 35.93
C ASN A 174 6.63 0.37 34.70
N VAL A 175 6.90 1.66 34.53
CA VAL A 175 7.70 2.21 33.42
C VAL A 175 9.09 1.60 33.33
N ALA A 176 9.68 1.18 34.46
CA ALA A 176 10.99 0.52 34.48
C ALA A 176 11.00 -0.83 33.74
N GLN A 177 9.84 -1.46 33.55
CA GLN A 177 9.68 -2.73 32.84
C GLN A 177 9.39 -2.54 31.35
N LEU A 178 9.08 -1.31 30.91
CA LEU A 178 8.74 -1.01 29.52
C LEU A 178 9.81 -1.47 28.51
N PRO A 179 11.12 -1.26 28.75
CA PRO A 179 12.16 -1.71 27.81
C PRO A 179 12.20 -3.24 27.67
N GLU A 180 11.96 -3.98 28.76
CA GLU A 180 11.96 -5.44 28.72
C GLU A 180 10.71 -5.99 28.02
N ALA A 181 9.55 -5.38 28.28
CA ALA A 181 8.29 -5.72 27.63
C ALA A 181 8.36 -5.45 26.11
N MET A 182 8.88 -4.30 25.70
CA MET A 182 9.08 -3.94 24.29
C MET A 182 9.98 -4.95 23.58
N ARG A 183 11.11 -5.35 24.18
CA ARG A 183 12.00 -6.37 23.58
C ARG A 183 11.31 -7.72 23.38
N LYS A 184 10.47 -8.15 24.32
CA LYS A 184 9.73 -9.42 24.20
C LYS A 184 8.72 -9.35 23.05
N VAL A 185 7.97 -8.26 22.97
CA VAL A 185 6.99 -8.03 21.90
C VAL A 185 7.69 -7.97 20.54
N ARG A 186 8.77 -7.20 20.43
CA ARG A 186 9.57 -7.07 19.21
C ARG A 186 10.00 -8.43 18.67
N LYS A 187 10.53 -9.29 19.54
CA LYS A 187 11.00 -10.64 19.17
C LYS A 187 9.87 -11.53 18.62
N ILE A 188 8.69 -11.46 19.23
CA ILE A 188 7.52 -12.21 18.76
C ILE A 188 7.09 -11.73 17.37
N VAL A 189 7.13 -10.42 17.15
CA VAL A 189 6.72 -9.78 15.89
C VAL A 189 7.75 -10.04 14.78
N GLU A 190 9.05 -9.99 15.07
CA GLU A 190 10.12 -10.31 14.12
C GLU A 190 10.03 -11.75 13.58
N ASP A 191 9.55 -12.70 14.39
CA ASP A 191 9.40 -14.10 13.99
C ASP A 191 8.21 -14.36 13.04
N ILE A 192 7.34 -13.37 12.80
CA ILE A 192 6.18 -13.53 11.92
C ILE A 192 6.59 -13.33 10.45
N PRO A 193 6.45 -14.35 9.58
CA PRO A 193 6.79 -14.22 8.18
C PRO A 193 5.88 -13.21 7.47
N GLY A 194 6.50 -12.23 6.80
CA GLY A 194 5.80 -11.17 6.05
C GLY A 194 5.79 -9.80 6.73
N ILE A 195 6.32 -9.68 7.96
CA ILE A 195 6.48 -8.37 8.59
C ILE A 195 7.67 -7.62 7.97
N ILE A 196 7.42 -6.37 7.61
CA ILE A 196 8.37 -5.45 7.00
C ILE A 196 8.32 -4.11 7.75
N ASP A 197 9.49 -3.47 7.86
CA ASP A 197 9.68 -2.12 8.42
C ASP A 197 9.11 -1.95 9.86
N LEU A 198 9.60 -2.78 10.81
CA LEU A 198 9.27 -2.71 12.24
C LEU A 198 9.92 -1.47 12.91
N ARG A 199 9.11 -0.61 13.54
CA ARG A 199 9.56 0.60 14.25
C ARG A 199 9.11 0.60 15.72
N ASP A 200 9.98 1.05 16.61
CA ASP A 200 9.70 1.29 18.02
C ASP A 200 9.69 2.81 18.28
N ASP A 201 8.65 3.34 18.97
CA ASP A 201 8.54 4.77 19.32
C ASP A 201 9.18 5.12 20.69
N LEU A 202 9.85 4.17 21.34
CA LEU A 202 10.50 4.40 22.63
C LEU A 202 11.75 5.28 22.45
N LYS A 203 11.60 6.60 22.63
CA LYS A 203 12.73 7.54 22.76
C LYS A 203 13.46 7.22 24.07
N THR A 204 14.69 6.74 23.97
CA THR A 204 15.59 6.55 25.14
C THR A 204 16.37 7.83 25.38
#